data_AF-A0A4V6KJM7-F1
#
_entry.id   AF-A0A4V6KJM7-F1
#
_cell.length_a   1.000
_cell.length_b   1.000
_cell.length_c   1.000
_cell.angle_alpha   90.00
_cell.angle_beta   90.00
_cell.angle_gamma   90.00
#
_symmetry.space_group_name_H-M   'P 1'
#
loop_
_entity.id
_entity.type
_entity.pdbx_description
1 polymer ?
#
loop_
_entity_poly.entity_id
_entity_poly.type
_entity_poly.pdbx_seq_one_letter_code
_entity_poly.pdbx_strand_id
1 'polypeptide(L)'
;MYTVTFNKQFVELGLSTFINYSHQTYWNDSANDHYNLSLARYFDLGKFKDLNLSLTAYRNKFNGANDDGMYLAITIPWGHSSSITYSGSWDRNENTHQVGYFGRVNDADSYQISAGAARQGAVASGYYTHLGNDAASECQCGLSSRAIQFSGPDAARWGDGDRGGRGNASDWHARRNAHFTGYRRGRRRSCARLWCHHLIQPLW
;
A
#
# COMPACT_ATOMS: atom_id res chain seq x y z
N MET A 1 19.57 27.41 2.19
CA MET A 1 18.90 26.11 2.37
C MET A 1 19.53 25.43 3.56
N TYR A 2 18.73 24.83 4.44
CA TYR A 2 19.24 23.99 5.53
C TYR A 2 18.38 22.73 5.63
N THR A 3 19.04 21.60 5.93
CA THR A 3 18.40 20.29 6.08
C THR A 3 18.88 19.67 7.38
N VAL A 4 17.95 19.17 8.17
CA VAL A 4 18.19 18.44 9.41
C VAL A 4 17.67 17.04 9.23
N THR A 5 18.52 16.03 9.45
CA THR A 5 18.12 14.62 9.45
C THR A 5 18.51 13.99 10.76
N PHE A 6 17.56 13.32 11.39
CA PHE A 6 17.75 12.57 12.63
C PHE A 6 17.22 11.16 12.43
N ASN A 7 18.07 10.16 12.64
CA ASN A 7 17.68 8.76 12.61
C ASN A 7 18.28 8.10 13.86
N LYS A 8 17.42 7.67 14.79
CA LYS A 8 17.85 7.03 16.03
C LYS A 8 16.95 5.85 16.35
N GLN A 9 17.59 4.73 16.68
CA GLN A 9 16.94 3.54 17.20
C GLN A 9 17.21 3.42 18.69
N PHE A 10 16.14 3.40 19.48
CA PHE A 10 16.14 3.17 20.91
C PHE A 10 15.84 1.68 21.16
N VAL A 11 16.90 0.87 21.16
CA VAL A 11 16.80 -0.59 21.30
C VAL A 11 16.07 -1.00 22.59
N GLU A 12 16.35 -0.32 23.70
CA GLU A 12 15.72 -0.58 25.01
C GLU A 12 14.19 -0.39 25.01
N LEU A 13 13.68 0.49 24.14
CA LEU A 13 12.25 0.81 24.04
C LEU A 13 11.57 0.12 22.85
N GLY A 14 12.35 -0.57 21.99
CA GLY A 14 11.89 -1.09 20.70
C GLY A 14 11.44 0.01 19.73
N LEU A 15 11.91 1.25 19.91
CA LEU A 15 11.44 2.44 19.18
C LEU A 15 12.46 2.91 18.15
N SER A 16 12.04 3.01 16.90
CA SER A 16 12.78 3.62 15.79
C SER A 16 12.21 5.00 15.47
N THR A 17 13.08 5.98 15.33
CA THR A 17 12.69 7.37 15.07
C THR A 17 13.46 7.91 13.87
N PHE A 18 12.73 8.55 12.97
CA PHE A 18 13.27 9.18 11.77
C PHE A 18 12.62 10.55 11.60
N ILE A 19 13.44 11.58 11.43
CA ILE A 19 13.01 12.95 11.18
C ILE A 19 13.84 13.49 10.04
N ASN A 20 13.17 14.02 9.03
CA ASN A 20 13.78 14.77 7.97
C ASN A 20 13.08 16.13 7.88
N TYR A 21 13.83 17.21 7.99
CA TYR A 21 13.33 18.57 7.86
C TYR A 21 14.22 19.32 6.87
N SER A 22 13.62 20.00 5.92
CA SER A 22 14.33 20.83 4.94
C SER A 22 13.62 22.17 4.77
N HIS A 23 14.43 23.24 4.72
CA HIS A 23 13.96 24.59 4.52
C HIS A 23 14.74 25.25 3.39
N GLN A 24 14.01 25.79 2.43
CA GLN A 24 14.55 26.50 1.29
C GLN A 24 13.91 27.87 1.15
N THR A 25 14.73 28.90 1.26
CA THR A 25 14.35 30.30 1.05
C THR A 25 14.81 30.73 -0.33
N TYR A 26 13.93 31.39 -1.09
CA TYR A 26 14.26 31.98 -2.38
C TYR A 26 14.25 33.51 -2.27
N TRP A 27 14.99 34.19 -3.15
CA TRP A 27 15.12 35.64 -3.14
C TRP A 27 13.81 36.37 -3.52
N ASN A 28 13.00 35.77 -4.41
CA ASN A 28 11.79 36.37 -4.98
C ASN A 28 10.52 35.55 -4.73
N ASP A 29 10.56 34.52 -3.89
CA ASP A 29 9.41 33.63 -3.63
C ASP A 29 9.33 33.26 -2.14
N SER A 30 8.14 32.80 -1.74
CA SER A 30 7.87 32.25 -0.42
C SER A 30 8.81 31.09 -0.09
N ALA A 31 9.19 30.99 1.19
CA ALA A 31 10.01 29.88 1.66
C ALA A 31 9.24 28.55 1.58
N ASN A 32 9.92 27.52 1.07
CA ASN A 32 9.43 26.15 1.01
C ASN A 32 9.93 25.38 2.24
N ASP A 33 9.00 24.80 2.98
CA ASP A 33 9.25 23.98 4.17
C ASP A 33 8.75 22.57 3.89
N HIS A 34 9.62 21.57 4.02
CA HIS A 34 9.22 20.17 3.95
C HIS A 34 9.73 19.43 5.18
N TYR A 35 8.83 18.75 5.89
CA TYR A 35 9.21 17.85 6.97
C TYR A 35 8.48 16.52 6.91
N ASN A 36 9.18 15.47 7.32
CA ASN A 36 8.67 14.12 7.48
C ASN A 36 9.20 13.54 8.80
N LEU A 37 8.29 13.15 9.67
CA LEU A 37 8.53 12.48 10.93
C LEU A 37 7.97 11.07 10.81
N SER A 38 8.76 10.05 11.12
CA SER A 38 8.30 8.66 11.21
C SER A 38 8.80 8.05 12.51
N LEU A 39 7.87 7.49 13.28
CA LEU A 39 8.10 6.80 14.54
C LEU A 39 7.54 5.40 14.38
N ALA A 40 8.30 4.37 14.72
CA ALA A 40 7.82 3.00 14.69
C ALA A 40 8.27 2.30 15.97
N ARG A 41 7.35 1.62 16.66
CA ARG A 41 7.64 0.92 17.90
C ARG A 41 7.15 -0.50 17.83
N TYR A 42 8.04 -1.42 18.18
CA TYR A 42 7.71 -2.81 18.43
C TYR A 42 7.50 -3.04 19.92
N PHE A 43 6.41 -3.71 20.28
CA PHE A 43 6.11 -4.04 21.67
C PHE A 43 5.33 -5.36 21.77
N ASP A 44 5.45 -6.00 22.93
CA ASP A 44 4.70 -7.21 23.24
C ASP A 44 3.51 -6.85 24.16
N LEU A 45 2.34 -7.40 23.86
CA LEU A 45 1.13 -7.21 24.66
C LEU A 45 0.45 -8.56 24.95
N GLY A 46 0.75 -9.11 26.12
CA GLY A 46 0.14 -10.37 26.60
C GLY A 46 0.52 -11.56 25.73
N LYS A 47 -0.45 -12.11 24.99
CA LYS A 47 -0.23 -13.26 24.09
C LYS A 47 0.23 -12.84 22.70
N PHE A 48 0.09 -11.57 22.34
CA PHE A 48 0.55 -11.05 21.06
C PHE A 48 1.97 -10.53 21.23
N LYS A 49 2.91 -11.16 20.53
CA LYS A 49 4.30 -10.72 20.43
C LYS A 49 4.49 -9.93 19.14
N ASP A 50 5.49 -9.08 19.10
CA ASP A 50 5.92 -8.37 17.89
C ASP A 50 4.84 -7.44 17.30
N LEU A 51 4.06 -6.76 18.16
CA LEU A 51 3.13 -5.74 17.70
C LEU A 51 3.90 -4.54 17.16
N ASN A 52 3.53 -4.06 15.98
CA ASN A 52 4.14 -2.88 15.37
C ASN A 52 3.16 -1.71 15.39
N LEU A 53 3.53 -0.61 16.02
CA LEU A 53 2.84 0.68 15.90
C LEU A 53 3.75 1.65 15.14
N SER A 54 3.31 2.10 13.98
CA SER A 54 3.97 3.16 13.22
C SER A 54 3.10 4.42 13.16
N LEU A 55 3.77 5.56 13.24
CA LEU A 55 3.19 6.89 13.12
C LEU A 55 4.09 7.71 12.20
N THR A 56 3.53 8.21 11.13
CA THR A 56 4.19 9.10 10.18
C THR A 56 3.42 10.40 10.13
N ALA A 57 4.10 11.54 10.22
CA ALA A 57 3.51 12.85 10.03
C ALA A 57 4.37 13.64 9.07
N TYR A 58 3.74 14.35 8.15
CA TYR A 58 4.47 15.14 7.15
C TYR A 58 3.79 16.48 6.94
N ARG A 59 4.59 17.43 6.45
CA ARG A 59 4.11 18.68 5.89
C ARG A 59 4.91 19.04 4.68
N ASN A 60 4.22 19.47 3.65
CA ASN A 60 4.77 20.04 2.46
C ASN A 60 4.21 21.45 2.28
N LYS A 61 5.05 22.47 2.19
CA LYS A 61 4.61 23.85 2.03
C LYS A 61 5.14 24.45 0.75
N PHE A 62 4.33 24.42 -0.30
CA PHE A 62 4.71 24.92 -1.61
C PHE A 62 3.87 26.15 -1.98
N ASN A 63 4.52 27.25 -2.38
CA ASN A 63 3.86 28.51 -2.81
C ASN A 63 2.79 29.02 -1.82
N GLY A 64 3.07 28.96 -0.52
CA GLY A 64 2.13 29.38 0.53
C GLY A 64 0.98 28.41 0.82
N ALA A 65 0.74 27.41 -0.04
CA ALA A 65 -0.14 26.29 0.25
C ALA A 65 0.61 25.27 1.11
N ASN A 66 0.14 25.13 2.34
CA ASN A 66 0.59 24.02 3.17
C ASN A 66 -0.14 22.76 2.67
N ASP A 67 0.39 21.58 2.93
CA ASP A 67 -0.29 20.28 2.86
C ASP A 67 0.25 19.45 4.02
N ASP A 68 -0.59 19.17 5.01
CA ASP A 68 -0.18 18.44 6.22
C ASP A 68 -0.96 17.15 6.29
N GLY A 69 -0.27 16.09 6.69
CA GLY A 69 -0.83 14.76 6.79
C GLY A 69 -0.24 13.96 7.94
N MET A 70 -1.02 13.03 8.45
CA MET A 70 -0.61 12.09 9.48
C MET A 70 -1.17 10.71 9.18
N TYR A 71 -0.36 9.69 9.36
CA TYR A 71 -0.68 8.29 9.16
C TYR A 71 -0.28 7.50 10.39
N LEU A 72 -1.22 6.77 10.97
CA LEU A 72 -0.99 5.86 12.07
C LEU A 72 -1.33 4.45 11.58
N ALA A 73 -0.47 3.47 11.82
CA ALA A 73 -0.78 2.07 11.56
C ALA A 73 -0.36 1.19 12.73
N ILE A 74 -1.21 0.23 13.06
CA ILE A 74 -0.96 -0.82 14.05
C ILE A 74 -1.08 -2.15 13.32
N THR A 75 -0.03 -2.96 13.38
CA THR A 75 -0.02 -4.31 12.83
C THR A 75 0.12 -5.33 13.94
N ILE A 76 -0.78 -6.30 13.95
CA ILE A 76 -0.88 -7.37 14.92
C ILE A 76 -0.70 -8.69 14.17
N PRO A 77 0.37 -9.46 14.41
CA PRO A 77 0.48 -10.81 13.86
C PRO A 77 -0.65 -11.69 14.43
N TRP A 78 -1.33 -12.42 13.54
CA TRP A 78 -2.43 -13.31 13.87
C TRP A 78 -2.13 -14.71 13.38
N GLY A 79 -1.82 -15.64 14.29
CA GLY A 79 -1.38 -16.97 13.91
C GLY A 79 0.05 -16.98 13.34
N HIS A 80 0.35 -17.94 12.47
CA HIS A 80 1.72 -18.13 11.95
C HIS A 80 1.98 -17.44 10.60
N SER A 81 0.93 -17.17 9.80
CA SER A 81 1.06 -16.68 8.43
C SER A 81 0.14 -15.51 8.08
N SER A 82 -0.46 -14.86 9.09
CA SER A 82 -1.40 -13.77 8.90
C SER A 82 -1.14 -12.60 9.83
N SER A 83 -1.65 -11.42 9.47
CA SER A 83 -1.59 -10.22 10.30
C SER A 83 -2.82 -9.36 10.10
N ILE A 84 -3.29 -8.73 11.17
CA ILE A 84 -4.34 -7.72 11.15
C ILE A 84 -3.66 -6.35 11.23
N THR A 85 -4.00 -5.45 10.31
CA THR A 85 -3.49 -4.09 10.29
C THR A 85 -4.65 -3.12 10.47
N TYR A 86 -4.54 -2.19 11.40
CA TYR A 86 -5.42 -1.03 11.48
C TYR A 86 -4.64 0.21 11.09
N SER A 87 -5.13 0.99 10.13
CA SER A 87 -4.50 2.23 9.72
C SER A 87 -5.49 3.40 9.73
N GLY A 88 -5.06 4.53 10.28
CA GLY A 88 -5.74 5.81 10.21
C GLY A 88 -4.90 6.82 9.44
N SER A 89 -5.46 7.46 8.42
CA SER A 89 -4.85 8.63 7.78
C SER A 89 -5.69 9.87 8.06
N TRP A 90 -5.03 10.99 8.29
CA TRP A 90 -5.63 12.29 8.47
C TRP A 90 -4.86 13.29 7.64
N ASP A 91 -5.51 13.87 6.65
CA ASP A 91 -5.01 14.95 5.83
C ASP A 91 -6.06 16.07 5.84
N ARG A 92 -5.73 17.31 5.47
CA ARG A 92 -6.66 18.45 5.67
C ARG A 92 -8.06 18.28 5.10
N ASN A 93 -8.22 17.47 4.06
CA ASN A 93 -9.49 17.28 3.36
C ASN A 93 -10.10 15.89 3.54
N GLU A 94 -9.35 14.93 4.07
CA GLU A 94 -9.74 13.52 4.11
C GLU A 94 -9.22 12.83 5.37
N ASN A 95 -10.09 12.08 6.03
CA ASN A 95 -9.72 11.20 7.13
C ASN A 95 -10.15 9.80 6.75
N THR A 96 -9.24 8.84 6.79
CA THR A 96 -9.55 7.44 6.49
C THR A 96 -9.20 6.55 7.66
N HIS A 97 -10.05 5.60 7.96
CA HIS A 97 -9.83 4.57 8.96
C HIS A 97 -10.12 3.23 8.33
N GLN A 98 -9.12 2.35 8.32
CA GLN A 98 -9.19 1.10 7.60
C GLN A 98 -8.62 -0.03 8.43
N VAL A 99 -9.32 -1.16 8.41
CA VAL A 99 -8.85 -2.43 8.97
C VAL A 99 -8.52 -3.34 7.78
N GLY A 100 -7.35 -3.93 7.80
CA GLY A 100 -6.87 -4.91 6.84
C GLY A 100 -6.56 -6.23 7.52
N TYR A 101 -6.73 -7.30 6.77
CA TYR A 101 -6.29 -8.63 7.10
C TYR A 101 -5.41 -9.13 5.96
N PHE A 102 -4.19 -9.51 6.30
CA PHE A 102 -3.24 -10.13 5.40
C PHE A 102 -3.08 -11.59 5.81
N GLY A 103 -3.02 -12.49 4.84
CA GLY A 103 -2.74 -13.90 5.08
C GLY A 103 -1.97 -14.52 3.92
N ARG A 104 -1.08 -15.46 4.23
CA ARG A 104 -0.43 -16.34 3.25
C ARG A 104 -1.08 -17.71 3.28
N VAL A 105 -1.42 -18.22 2.09
CA VAL A 105 -1.96 -19.57 1.90
C VAL A 105 -0.81 -20.57 1.78
N ASN A 106 0.22 -20.20 1.04
CA ASN A 106 1.46 -20.94 0.87
C ASN A 106 2.61 -19.93 0.62
N ASP A 107 3.80 -20.41 0.24
CA ASP A 107 4.96 -19.54 0.00
C ASP A 107 4.84 -18.65 -1.26
N ALA A 108 3.96 -19.01 -2.19
CA ALA A 108 3.71 -18.30 -3.44
C ALA A 108 2.47 -17.39 -3.38
N ASP A 109 1.48 -17.70 -2.56
CA ASP A 109 0.15 -17.10 -2.57
C ASP A 109 -0.13 -16.28 -1.31
N SER A 110 -0.42 -15.00 -1.51
CA SER A 110 -0.85 -14.10 -0.44
C SER A 110 -2.07 -13.29 -0.82
N TYR A 111 -2.90 -12.98 0.17
CA TYR A 111 -4.08 -12.15 0.00
C TYR A 111 -4.12 -11.08 1.09
N GLN A 112 -4.62 -9.91 0.70
CA GLN A 112 -4.89 -8.82 1.61
C GLN A 112 -6.28 -8.29 1.34
N ILE A 113 -7.14 -8.33 2.33
CA ILE A 113 -8.45 -7.70 2.27
C ILE A 113 -8.48 -6.56 3.28
N SER A 114 -9.19 -5.50 2.96
CA SER A 114 -9.33 -4.38 3.88
C SER A 114 -10.63 -3.64 3.66
N ALA A 115 -11.16 -3.10 4.73
CA ALA A 115 -12.40 -2.37 4.75
C ALA A 115 -12.29 -1.22 5.74
N GLY A 116 -12.94 -0.11 5.42
CA GLY A 116 -12.79 1.11 6.17
C GLY A 116 -13.85 2.15 5.85
N ALA A 117 -13.75 3.26 6.56
CA ALA A 117 -14.54 4.44 6.30
C ALA A 117 -13.59 5.61 6.07
N ALA A 118 -13.84 6.32 4.98
CA ALA A 118 -13.25 7.58 4.66
C ALA A 118 -14.28 8.69 4.93
N ARG A 119 -13.84 9.94 5.08
CA ARG A 119 -14.73 11.11 5.20
C ARG A 119 -15.69 11.19 4.03
N GLN A 120 -15.27 10.75 2.85
CA GLN A 120 -16.09 10.70 1.64
C GLN A 120 -17.00 9.46 1.53
N GLY A 121 -16.89 8.50 2.45
CA GLY A 121 -17.76 7.32 2.55
C GLY A 121 -16.99 6.01 2.75
N ALA A 122 -17.67 4.87 2.65
CA ALA A 122 -17.05 3.57 2.87
C ALA A 122 -16.03 3.22 1.78
N VAL A 123 -14.93 2.58 2.19
CA VAL A 123 -13.89 2.04 1.31
C VAL A 123 -13.65 0.56 1.63
N ALA A 124 -13.36 -0.22 0.61
CA ALA A 124 -12.91 -1.59 0.77
C ALA A 124 -11.97 -1.96 -0.37
N SER A 125 -10.95 -2.74 -0.10
CA SER A 125 -10.07 -3.26 -1.14
C SER A 125 -9.66 -4.70 -0.87
N GLY A 126 -9.38 -5.42 -1.93
CA GLY A 126 -8.90 -6.80 -1.91
C GLY A 126 -7.76 -6.92 -2.90
N TYR A 127 -6.70 -7.58 -2.49
CA TYR A 127 -5.49 -7.78 -3.25
C TYR A 127 -5.10 -9.25 -3.13
N TYR A 128 -4.67 -9.84 -4.24
CA TYR A 128 -4.18 -11.21 -4.29
C TYR A 128 -2.92 -11.24 -5.15
N THR A 129 -1.88 -11.86 -4.62
CA THR A 129 -0.64 -12.15 -5.36
C THR A 129 -0.34 -13.62 -5.37
N HIS A 130 0.07 -14.08 -6.55
CA HIS A 130 0.71 -15.36 -6.75
C HIS A 130 2.11 -15.12 -7.33
N LEU A 131 3.14 -15.51 -6.60
CA LEU A 131 4.54 -15.45 -6.99
C LEU A 131 5.04 -16.85 -7.31
N GLY A 132 4.93 -17.24 -8.59
CA GLY A 132 5.53 -18.47 -9.09
C GLY A 132 7.00 -18.27 -9.46
N ASN A 133 7.71 -19.38 -9.65
CA ASN A 133 9.15 -19.37 -9.99
C ASN A 133 9.46 -18.65 -11.31
N ASP A 134 8.55 -18.71 -12.29
CA ASP A 134 8.75 -18.12 -13.61
C ASP A 134 7.90 -16.86 -13.86
N ALA A 135 6.80 -16.71 -13.11
CA ALA A 135 5.83 -15.65 -13.34
C ALA A 135 5.14 -15.22 -12.03
N ALA A 136 4.97 -13.91 -11.87
CA ALA A 136 4.13 -13.31 -10.85
C ALA A 136 2.80 -12.90 -11.48
N SER A 137 1.71 -13.04 -10.72
CA SER A 137 0.40 -12.49 -11.09
C SER A 137 -0.23 -11.79 -9.91
N GLU A 138 -0.82 -10.63 -10.16
CA GLU A 138 -1.43 -9.78 -9.14
C GLU A 138 -2.83 -9.35 -9.58
N CYS A 139 -3.83 -9.52 -8.71
CA CYS A 139 -5.17 -8.99 -8.89
C CYS A 139 -5.51 -8.02 -7.75
N GLN A 140 -6.09 -6.86 -8.08
CA GLN A 140 -6.62 -5.94 -7.06
C GLN A 140 -8.00 -5.40 -7.41
N CYS A 141 -8.81 -5.27 -6.36
CA CYS A 141 -10.18 -4.78 -6.39
C CYS A 141 -10.30 -3.68 -5.33
N GLY A 142 -10.91 -2.56 -5.69
CA GLY A 142 -11.13 -1.41 -4.82
C GLY A 142 -12.56 -0.90 -4.96
N LEU A 143 -13.21 -0.67 -3.84
CA LEU A 143 -14.54 -0.10 -3.71
C LEU A 143 -14.41 1.17 -2.88
N SER A 144 -14.99 2.25 -3.37
CA SER A 144 -15.17 3.49 -2.63
C SER A 144 -16.58 4.01 -2.88
N SER A 145 -17.08 4.86 -1.99
CA SER A 145 -18.39 5.51 -2.13
C SER A 145 -18.59 6.25 -3.46
N ARG A 146 -17.50 6.68 -4.12
CA ARG A 146 -17.55 7.43 -5.38
C ARG A 146 -17.30 6.56 -6.61
N ALA A 147 -16.52 5.48 -6.45
CA ALA A 147 -16.01 4.71 -7.57
C ALA A 147 -15.70 3.27 -7.17
N ILE A 148 -15.90 2.39 -8.14
CA ILE A 148 -15.41 1.02 -8.10
C ILE A 148 -14.23 0.94 -9.08
N GLN A 149 -13.10 0.44 -8.60
CA GLN A 149 -11.86 0.25 -9.35
C GLN A 149 -11.47 -1.22 -9.31
N PHE A 150 -11.01 -1.74 -10.44
CA PHE A 150 -10.46 -3.09 -10.53
C PHE A 150 -9.27 -3.03 -11.47
N SER A 151 -8.19 -3.73 -11.14
CA SER A 151 -7.20 -4.14 -12.13
C SER A 151 -7.20 -5.66 -12.25
N GLY A 152 -7.14 -6.13 -13.49
CA GLY A 152 -7.06 -7.56 -13.78
C GLY A 152 -5.70 -8.14 -13.39
N PRO A 153 -5.51 -9.46 -13.57
CA PRO A 153 -4.22 -10.11 -13.36
C PRO A 153 -3.15 -9.47 -14.25
N ASP A 154 -2.26 -8.70 -13.66
CA ASP A 154 -1.04 -8.24 -14.32
C ASP A 154 0.02 -9.33 -14.14
N ALA A 155 0.41 -9.99 -15.24
CA ALA A 155 1.40 -11.07 -15.23
C ALA A 155 2.79 -10.55 -15.60
N ALA A 156 3.73 -10.58 -14.66
CA ALA A 156 5.13 -10.25 -14.89
C ALA A 156 5.97 -11.53 -14.91
N ARG A 157 6.64 -11.82 -16.04
CA ARG A 157 7.51 -12.99 -16.17
C ARG A 157 8.95 -12.61 -15.82
N TRP A 158 9.58 -13.36 -14.92
CA TRP A 158 11.01 -13.21 -14.61
C TRP A 158 11.79 -14.02 -15.65
N GLY A 159 12.31 -13.34 -16.66
CA GLY A 159 13.17 -13.98 -17.65
C GLY A 159 14.61 -13.95 -17.18
N ASP A 160 15.11 -15.05 -16.62
CA ASP A 160 16.56 -15.28 -16.60
C ASP A 160 16.94 -15.87 -17.97
N GLY A 161 17.52 -15.01 -18.80
CA GLY A 161 17.70 -15.23 -20.22
C GLY A 161 19.05 -15.84 -20.56
N ASP A 162 19.31 -17.09 -20.17
CA ASP A 162 20.40 -17.88 -20.76
C ASP A 162 19.96 -18.44 -22.13
N ARG A 163 19.88 -17.55 -23.12
CA ARG A 163 19.91 -17.94 -24.54
C ARG A 163 20.90 -17.07 -25.29
N GLY A 164 22.08 -17.63 -25.48
CA GLY A 164 23.10 -17.09 -26.39
C GLY A 164 22.51 -16.87 -27.79
N GLY A 165 22.42 -15.61 -28.18
CA GLY A 165 22.01 -15.18 -29.52
C GLY A 165 22.11 -13.68 -29.61
N ARG A 166 23.13 -13.17 -30.31
CA ARG A 166 23.30 -11.74 -30.61
C ARG A 166 22.07 -11.25 -31.41
N GLY A 167 21.10 -10.67 -30.72
CA GLY A 167 19.92 -10.02 -31.27
C GLY A 167 19.84 -8.59 -30.77
N ASN A 168 19.52 -7.67 -31.69
CA ASN A 168 19.64 -6.22 -31.56
C ASN A 168 18.75 -5.63 -30.44
N ALA A 169 19.27 -4.62 -29.73
CA ALA A 169 18.70 -4.05 -28.49
C ALA A 169 17.46 -3.15 -28.68
N SER A 170 16.67 -3.34 -29.73
CA SER A 170 15.52 -2.48 -30.06
C SER A 170 14.14 -3.13 -29.85
N ASP A 171 14.07 -4.37 -29.34
CA ASP A 171 12.80 -5.12 -29.20
C ASP A 171 12.18 -5.08 -27.77
N TRP A 172 12.63 -4.14 -26.92
CA TRP A 172 12.07 -3.87 -25.59
C TRP A 172 10.77 -3.02 -25.59
N HIS A 173 10.22 -2.75 -26.78
CA HIS A 173 9.10 -1.83 -26.97
C HIS A 173 7.90 -2.45 -27.71
N ALA A 174 7.56 -3.73 -27.51
CA ALA A 174 6.33 -4.26 -28.10
C ALA A 174 5.77 -5.46 -27.33
N ARG A 175 5.22 -5.22 -26.13
CA ARG A 175 4.12 -5.96 -25.46
C ARG A 175 4.00 -5.46 -24.02
N ARG A 176 3.46 -4.24 -23.84
CA ARG A 176 3.20 -3.67 -22.52
C ARG A 176 1.70 -3.53 -22.27
N ASN A 177 1.29 -4.04 -21.12
CA ASN A 177 0.13 -3.72 -20.31
C ASN A 177 -1.23 -3.78 -21.00
N ALA A 178 -1.94 -4.89 -20.79
CA ALA A 178 -3.40 -4.88 -20.84
C ALA A 178 -3.94 -4.36 -19.50
N HIS A 179 -3.74 -3.08 -19.19
CA HIS A 179 -4.45 -2.43 -18.09
C HIS A 179 -5.93 -2.33 -18.44
N PHE A 180 -6.75 -3.26 -17.93
CA PHE A 180 -8.19 -3.09 -17.92
C PHE A 180 -8.59 -2.22 -16.72
N THR A 181 -8.33 -0.91 -16.81
CA THR A 181 -8.89 0.08 -15.87
C THR A 181 -10.34 0.35 -16.27
N GLY A 182 -11.28 -0.43 -15.74
CA GLY A 182 -12.70 -0.30 -16.04
C GLY A 182 -13.44 0.61 -15.07
N TYR A 183 -13.64 1.89 -15.41
CA TYR A 183 -14.63 2.74 -14.73
C TYR A 183 -15.99 2.52 -15.42
N ARG A 184 -16.95 1.83 -14.79
CA ARG A 184 -18.29 1.66 -15.36
C ARG A 184 -19.41 2.02 -14.39
N ARG A 185 -20.05 3.15 -14.68
CA ARG A 185 -21.42 3.48 -14.27
C ARG A 185 -22.38 2.81 -15.27
N GLY A 186 -23.16 1.84 -14.82
CA GLY A 186 -24.29 1.29 -15.59
C GLY A 186 -24.06 -0.07 -16.27
N ARG A 187 -24.84 -1.04 -15.80
CA ARG A 187 -25.21 -2.34 -16.40
C ARG A 187 -24.30 -2.89 -17.51
N ARG A 188 -23.49 -3.91 -17.17
CA ARG A 188 -23.58 -5.25 -17.78
C ARG A 188 -22.79 -6.25 -16.94
N ARG A 189 -23.49 -7.33 -16.59
CA ARG A 189 -23.01 -8.55 -15.94
C ARG A 189 -21.84 -9.11 -16.76
N SER A 190 -20.69 -9.42 -16.15
CA SER A 190 -19.81 -10.54 -16.56
C SER A 190 -18.54 -10.77 -15.72
N CYS A 191 -18.00 -9.81 -14.96
CA CYS A 191 -16.81 -10.10 -14.11
C CYS A 191 -17.15 -10.49 -12.65
N ALA A 192 -18.29 -10.02 -12.12
CA ALA A 192 -18.73 -10.36 -10.76
C ALA A 192 -19.12 -11.84 -10.58
N ARG A 193 -19.30 -12.60 -11.67
CA ARG A 193 -19.72 -14.01 -11.61
C ARG A 193 -18.57 -14.97 -11.39
N LEU A 194 -17.31 -14.58 -11.65
CA LEU A 194 -16.17 -15.46 -11.34
C LEU A 194 -15.70 -15.32 -9.89
N TRP A 195 -15.80 -14.12 -9.30
CA TRP A 195 -15.36 -13.90 -7.92
C TRP A 195 -16.36 -14.41 -6.88
N CYS A 196 -17.67 -14.34 -7.16
CA CYS A 196 -18.71 -14.77 -6.22
C CYS A 196 -18.97 -16.30 -6.23
N HIS A 197 -18.53 -17.02 -7.26
CA HIS A 197 -18.82 -18.46 -7.42
C HIS A 197 -17.69 -19.40 -6.94
N HIS A 198 -16.54 -18.86 -6.53
CA HIS A 198 -15.42 -19.65 -6.01
C HIS A 198 -15.04 -19.31 -4.56
N LEU A 199 -15.51 -18.18 -4.01
CA LEU A 199 -15.26 -17.80 -2.62
C LEU A 199 -16.39 -18.18 -1.64
N ILE A 200 -17.51 -18.72 -2.13
CA ILE A 200 -18.64 -19.15 -1.29
C ILE A 200 -19.03 -20.60 -1.65
N GLN A 201 -18.36 -21.51 -0.94
CA GLN A 201 -18.80 -22.84 -0.48
C GLN A 201 -18.75 -24.07 -1.42
N PRO A 202 -18.63 -25.30 -0.84
CA PRO A 202 -18.66 -25.63 0.61
C PRO A 202 -17.44 -26.44 1.11
N LEU A 203 -16.84 -26.06 2.25
CA LEU A 203 -16.95 -26.87 3.48
C LEU A 203 -18.38 -27.35 3.77
N TRP A 204 -18.65 -28.58 3.31
CA TRP A 204 -19.50 -29.63 3.87
C TRP A 204 -18.94 -30.95 3.33
#